data_AF-A0AAP0PE92-F1
#
_entry.id   AF-A0AAP0PE92-F1
#
_cell.length_a   1.000
_cell.length_b   1.000
_cell.length_c   1.000
_cell.angle_alpha   90.00
_cell.angle_beta   90.00
_cell.angle_gamma   90.00
#
_symmetry.space_group_name_H-M   'P 1'
#
loop_
_entity.id
_entity.type
_entity.pdbx_description
1 polymer ?
#
loop_
_entity_poly.entity_id
_entity_poly.type
_entity_poly.pdbx_seq_one_letter_code
_entity_poly.pdbx_strand_id
1 'polypeptide(L)'
;MTESMSLEYAVEKVRKAKVEVTEAYVKSMVDLMEVRERRPVFPLRGSLVVSDLTKLQIEEVDYGWGKPVYGGVARGGTADIEVVTYYMRFKNRKGEEGMVVPMALTKEAMIKFKNELIRRRVAGAIGPRKISGLRGKLSSSL
;
A
#
# COMPACT_ATOMS: atom_id res chain seq x y z
N MET A 1 12.67 -11.65 27.49
CA MET A 1 12.23 -12.46 26.33
C MET A 1 12.03 -11.52 25.17
N THR A 2 13.03 -11.39 24.32
CA THR A 2 12.98 -10.52 23.12
C THR A 2 12.16 -11.24 22.04
N GLU A 3 10.88 -10.85 21.89
CA GLU A 3 10.10 -11.21 20.71
C GLU A 3 10.92 -10.79 19.48
N SER A 4 11.37 -11.75 18.69
CA SER A 4 12.01 -11.43 17.42
C SER A 4 10.97 -10.71 16.56
N MET A 5 11.35 -9.57 15.99
CA MET A 5 10.53 -8.76 15.07
C MET A 5 10.38 -9.51 13.73
N SER A 6 9.77 -10.70 13.77
CA SER A 6 9.52 -11.51 12.58
C SER A 6 8.38 -10.91 11.77
N LEU A 7 8.36 -11.20 10.46
CA LEU A 7 7.25 -10.77 9.60
C LEU A 7 5.93 -11.41 10.07
N GLU A 8 6.00 -12.65 10.55
CA GLU A 8 4.86 -13.38 11.12
C GLU A 8 4.25 -12.65 12.31
N TYR A 9 5.07 -12.17 13.24
CA TYR A 9 4.61 -11.38 14.38
C TYR A 9 3.87 -10.11 13.94
N ALA A 10 4.43 -9.39 12.97
CA ALA A 10 3.80 -8.18 12.43
C ALA A 10 2.45 -8.48 11.76
N VAL A 11 2.36 -9.57 10.98
CA VAL A 11 1.11 -10.03 10.36
C VAL A 11 0.07 -10.39 11.41
N GLU A 12 0.47 -11.09 12.47
CA GLU A 12 -0.44 -11.48 13.54
C GLU A 12 -1.02 -10.27 14.28
N LYS A 13 -0.22 -9.22 14.52
CA LYS A 13 -0.71 -7.96 15.11
C LYS A 13 -1.75 -7.30 14.21
N VAL A 14 -1.49 -7.21 12.90
CA VAL A 14 -2.46 -6.64 11.94
C VAL A 14 -3.74 -7.47 11.90
N ARG A 15 -3.63 -8.80 11.92
CA ARG A 15 -4.79 -9.70 11.93
C ARG A 15 -5.66 -9.51 13.17
N LYS A 16 -5.05 -9.47 14.37
CA LYS A 16 -5.75 -9.22 15.63
C LYS A 16 -6.48 -7.86 15.61
N ALA A 17 -5.76 -6.80 15.23
CA ALA A 17 -6.35 -5.46 15.12
C ALA A 17 -7.54 -5.42 14.14
N LYS A 18 -7.47 -6.15 13.02
CA LYS A 18 -8.59 -6.23 12.07
C LYS A 18 -9.81 -6.97 12.64
N VAL A 19 -9.61 -8.02 13.43
CA VAL A 19 -10.71 -8.80 14.05
C VAL A 19 -11.43 -8.00 15.14
N GLU A 20 -10.72 -7.11 15.84
CA GLU A 20 -11.31 -6.26 16.87
C GLU A 20 -12.28 -5.20 16.31
N VAL A 21 -12.16 -4.86 15.02
CA VAL A 21 -13.07 -3.92 14.34
C VAL A 21 -14.40 -4.62 14.04
N THR A 22 -15.32 -4.55 15.01
CA THR A 22 -16.69 -5.06 14.93
C THR A 22 -17.70 -3.94 14.60
N GLU A 23 -18.95 -4.31 14.31
CA GLU A 23 -20.03 -3.33 14.14
C GLU A 23 -20.21 -2.46 15.40
N ALA A 24 -20.14 -3.06 16.59
CA ALA A 24 -20.23 -2.33 17.85
C ALA A 24 -19.07 -1.34 18.03
N TYR A 25 -17.86 -1.72 17.63
CA TYR A 25 -16.69 -0.83 17.63
C TYR A 25 -16.92 0.36 16.68
N VAL A 26 -17.42 0.12 15.47
CA VAL A 26 -17.70 1.18 14.49
C VAL A 26 -18.79 2.13 14.99
N LYS A 27 -19.88 1.61 15.57
CA LYS A 27 -20.93 2.45 16.19
C LYS A 27 -20.36 3.32 17.31
N SER A 28 -19.60 2.72 18.23
CA SER A 28 -18.94 3.46 19.31
C SER A 28 -17.97 4.53 18.80
N MET A 29 -17.26 4.27 17.69
CA MET A 29 -16.40 5.28 17.05
C MET A 29 -17.23 6.44 16.48
N VAL A 30 -18.39 6.17 15.89
CA VAL A 30 -19.31 7.20 15.38
C VAL A 30 -19.86 8.04 16.54
N ASP A 31 -20.32 7.41 17.63
CA ASP A 31 -20.81 8.09 18.82
C ASP A 31 -19.70 8.98 19.43
N LEU A 32 -18.46 8.48 19.48
CA LEU A 32 -17.31 9.26 19.93
C LEU A 32 -17.03 10.47 19.03
N MET A 33 -17.21 10.34 17.71
CA MET A 33 -17.04 11.42 16.75
C MET A 33 -18.11 12.49 16.91
N GLU A 34 -19.35 12.09 17.20
CA GLU A 34 -20.46 12.98 17.51
C GLU A 34 -20.20 13.76 18.80
N VAL A 35 -19.90 13.06 19.90
CA VAL A 35 -19.63 13.68 21.21
C VAL A 35 -18.44 14.65 21.16
N ARG A 36 -17.43 14.35 20.35
CA ARG A 36 -16.24 15.21 20.22
C ARG A 36 -16.38 16.27 19.14
N GLU A 37 -17.45 16.24 18.36
CA GLU A 37 -17.71 17.10 17.20
C GLU A 37 -16.52 17.13 16.20
N ARG A 38 -15.69 16.08 16.19
CA ARG A 38 -14.47 16.02 15.36
C ARG A 38 -14.04 14.59 15.06
N ARG A 39 -13.32 14.42 13.96
CA ARG A 39 -12.71 13.14 13.57
C ARG A 39 -11.46 12.86 14.42
N PRO A 40 -11.21 11.59 14.82
CA PRO A 40 -9.95 11.20 15.42
C PRO A 40 -8.79 11.49 14.44
N VAL A 41 -7.79 12.23 14.93
CA VAL A 41 -6.56 12.48 14.19
C VAL A 41 -5.51 11.49 14.68
N PHE A 42 -4.85 10.80 13.75
CA PHE A 42 -3.73 9.92 14.06
C PHE A 42 -2.41 10.65 13.77
N PRO A 43 -1.33 10.37 14.53
CA PRO A 43 -0.04 10.98 14.28
C PRO A 43 0.49 10.52 12.92
N LEU A 44 0.90 11.45 12.06
CA LEU A 44 1.50 11.10 10.76
C LEU A 44 2.91 10.52 10.92
N ARG A 45 3.67 10.99 11.92
CA ARG A 45 5.04 10.55 12.16
C ARG A 45 5.06 9.14 12.75
N GLY A 46 5.77 8.22 12.10
CA GLY A 46 5.90 6.83 12.54
C GLY A 46 4.71 5.94 12.17
N SER A 47 3.69 6.50 11.51
CA SER A 47 2.54 5.76 11.01
C SER A 47 2.72 5.42 9.53
N LEU A 48 2.07 4.33 9.10
CA LEU A 48 1.92 3.96 7.71
C LEU A 48 0.44 3.63 7.47
N VAL A 49 -0.17 4.28 6.49
CA VAL A 49 -1.56 4.01 6.09
C VAL A 49 -1.54 3.16 4.84
N VAL A 50 -2.24 2.03 4.87
CA VAL A 50 -2.30 1.09 3.75
C VAL A 50 -3.76 0.89 3.38
N SER A 51 -4.12 1.20 2.13
CA SER A 51 -5.46 1.00 1.59
C SER A 51 -5.47 -0.11 0.55
N ASP A 52 -6.37 -1.09 0.69
CA ASP A 52 -6.54 -2.14 -0.29
C ASP A 52 -7.59 -1.73 -1.34
N LEU A 53 -7.12 -1.38 -2.53
CA LEU A 53 -7.97 -1.01 -3.67
C LEU A 53 -8.21 -2.19 -4.60
N THR A 54 -7.68 -3.38 -4.30
CA THR A 54 -7.85 -4.53 -5.18
C THR A 54 -9.34 -4.82 -5.35
N LYS A 55 -10.16 -4.75 -4.31
CA LYS A 55 -11.59 -5.07 -4.42
C LYS A 55 -12.43 -4.08 -5.26
N LEU A 56 -11.88 -2.93 -5.66
CA LEU A 56 -12.64 -1.94 -6.42
C LEU A 56 -12.87 -2.30 -7.89
N GLN A 57 -12.10 -3.25 -8.45
CA GLN A 57 -12.28 -3.71 -9.85
C GLN A 57 -12.30 -2.56 -10.88
N ILE A 58 -11.48 -1.54 -10.66
CA ILE A 58 -11.38 -0.36 -11.54
C ILE A 58 -11.04 -0.78 -12.97
N GLU A 59 -10.27 -1.85 -13.13
CA GLU A 59 -9.89 -2.43 -14.40
C GLU A 59 -11.03 -3.08 -15.20
N GLU A 60 -12.18 -3.32 -14.58
CA GLU A 60 -13.36 -3.92 -15.23
C GLU A 60 -14.37 -2.87 -15.71
N VAL A 61 -14.15 -1.58 -15.40
CA VAL A 61 -15.07 -0.50 -15.78
C VAL A 61 -14.92 -0.19 -17.27
N ASP A 62 -15.99 -0.40 -18.05
CA ASP A 62 -16.05 -0.08 -19.47
C ASP A 62 -17.16 0.96 -19.73
N TYR A 63 -16.77 2.11 -20.29
CA TYR A 63 -17.68 3.20 -20.64
C TYR A 63 -18.19 3.12 -22.10
N GLY A 64 -17.89 2.04 -22.81
CA GLY A 64 -18.18 1.87 -24.24
C GLY A 64 -16.96 2.08 -25.15
N TRP A 65 -15.79 2.35 -24.59
CA TRP A 65 -14.52 2.49 -25.30
C TRP A 65 -13.54 1.34 -25.02
N GLY A 66 -13.99 0.31 -24.29
CA GLY A 66 -13.17 -0.80 -23.83
C GLY A 66 -12.64 -0.58 -22.41
N LYS A 67 -12.10 -1.65 -21.84
CA LYS A 67 -11.53 -1.67 -20.49
C LYS A 67 -10.25 -0.82 -20.40
N PRO A 68 -9.98 -0.18 -19.24
CA PRO A 68 -8.79 0.64 -19.07
C PRO A 68 -7.51 -0.22 -19.08
N VAL A 69 -6.47 0.30 -19.73
CA VAL A 69 -5.13 -0.31 -19.72
C VAL A 69 -4.48 -0.20 -18.34
N TYR A 70 -4.81 0.86 -17.58
CA TYR A 70 -4.36 1.09 -16.21
C TYR A 70 -5.47 1.79 -15.42
N GLY A 71 -5.65 1.35 -14.18
CA GLY A 71 -6.55 1.99 -13.21
C GLY A 71 -5.89 2.03 -11.83
N GLY A 72 -6.22 3.05 -11.04
CA GLY A 72 -5.69 3.21 -9.68
C GLY A 72 -5.07 4.58 -9.43
N VAL A 73 -4.34 4.71 -8.32
CA VAL A 73 -3.72 5.97 -7.92
C VAL A 73 -2.56 6.36 -8.84
N ALA A 74 -2.39 7.66 -9.04
CA ALA A 74 -1.30 8.21 -9.84
C ALA A 74 0.06 8.18 -9.12
N ARG A 75 0.06 8.29 -7.78
CA ARG A 75 1.27 8.28 -6.95
C ARG A 75 1.00 7.68 -5.57
N GLY A 76 2.08 7.33 -4.86
CA GLY A 76 2.02 7.07 -3.42
C GLY A 76 1.77 8.36 -2.64
N GLY A 77 1.13 8.24 -1.48
CA GLY A 77 0.69 9.35 -0.66
C GLY A 77 -0.72 9.85 -0.97
N THR A 78 -1.15 10.87 -0.23
CA THR A 78 -2.36 11.66 -0.51
C THR A 78 -2.10 13.12 -0.17
N ALA A 79 -2.32 14.04 -1.12
CA ALA A 79 -1.92 15.45 -1.00
C ALA A 79 -0.47 15.60 -0.49
N ASP A 80 -0.28 16.13 0.72
CA ASP A 80 1.02 16.34 1.38
C ASP A 80 1.39 15.23 2.38
N ILE A 81 0.63 14.12 2.38
CA ILE A 81 0.82 12.98 3.29
C ILE A 81 1.52 11.86 2.54
N GLU A 82 2.83 11.72 2.76
CA GLU A 82 3.66 10.69 2.10
C GLU A 82 3.43 9.27 2.64
N VAL A 83 2.89 9.15 3.87
CA VAL A 83 2.77 7.86 4.57
C VAL A 83 1.61 6.97 4.11
N VAL A 84 0.96 7.30 2.98
CA VAL A 84 -0.16 6.51 2.44
C VAL A 84 0.30 5.66 1.25
N THR A 85 -0.03 4.38 1.28
CA THR A 85 0.22 3.44 0.18
C THR A 85 -1.01 2.61 -0.13
N TYR A 86 -1.07 2.05 -1.34
CA TYR A 86 -2.25 1.39 -1.88
C TYR A 86 -1.88 0.03 -2.44
N TYR A 87 -2.70 -1.00 -2.22
CA TYR A 87 -2.63 -2.25 -2.97
C TYR A 87 -3.55 -2.16 -4.18
N MET A 88 -3.00 -2.30 -5.38
CA MET A 88 -3.76 -2.21 -6.63
C MET A 88 -3.49 -3.42 -7.50
N ARG A 89 -4.53 -3.90 -8.19
CA ARG A 89 -4.35 -4.88 -9.26
C ARG A 89 -3.77 -4.19 -10.49
N PHE A 90 -2.94 -4.92 -11.22
CA PHE A 90 -2.29 -4.45 -12.42
C PHE A 90 -2.14 -5.62 -13.39
N LYS A 91 -2.40 -5.37 -14.67
CA LYS A 91 -2.12 -6.31 -15.76
C LYS A 91 -0.98 -5.76 -16.60
N ASN A 92 0.08 -6.54 -16.77
CA ASN A 92 1.22 -6.08 -17.56
C ASN A 92 0.95 -6.23 -19.07
N ARG A 93 1.88 -5.76 -19.91
CA ARG A 93 1.76 -5.82 -21.37
C ARG A 93 1.64 -7.24 -21.94
N LYS A 94 2.01 -8.27 -21.17
CA LYS A 94 1.87 -9.69 -21.56
C LYS A 94 0.54 -10.30 -21.10
N GLY A 95 -0.33 -9.51 -20.47
CA GLY A 95 -1.59 -9.99 -19.89
C GLY A 95 -1.43 -10.64 -18.51
N GLU A 96 -0.22 -10.66 -17.93
CA GLU A 96 0.01 -11.28 -16.62
C GLU A 96 -0.52 -10.38 -15.50
N GLU A 97 -1.25 -10.98 -14.58
CA GLU A 97 -1.81 -10.29 -13.41
C GLU A 97 -0.79 -10.15 -12.28
N GLY A 98 -0.81 -8.98 -11.65
CA GLY A 98 0.07 -8.62 -10.56
C GLY A 98 -0.52 -7.58 -9.63
N MET A 99 0.26 -7.25 -8.61
CA MET A 99 -0.06 -6.22 -7.64
C MET A 99 0.99 -5.10 -7.71
N VAL A 100 0.53 -3.86 -7.72
CA VAL A 100 1.36 -2.66 -7.64
C VAL A 100 1.12 -1.98 -6.31
N VAL A 101 2.22 -1.56 -5.67
CA VAL A 101 2.23 -0.87 -4.37
C VAL A 101 3.03 0.41 -4.53
N PRO A 102 2.40 1.54 -4.87
CA PRO A 102 3.10 2.80 -5.00
C PRO A 102 3.43 3.34 -3.60
N MET A 103 4.68 3.71 -3.40
CA MET A 103 5.18 4.18 -2.10
C MET A 103 6.03 5.42 -2.31
N ALA A 104 5.72 6.47 -1.54
CA ALA A 104 6.49 7.70 -1.49
C ALA A 104 7.15 7.78 -0.10
N LEU A 105 8.46 7.90 -0.08
CA LEU A 105 9.26 8.11 1.12
C LEU A 105 10.34 9.15 0.77
N THR A 106 10.97 9.74 1.78
CA THR A 106 12.19 10.52 1.56
C THR A 106 13.23 9.69 0.80
N LYS A 107 14.09 10.37 0.04
CA LYS A 107 15.08 9.72 -0.84
C LYS A 107 15.94 8.72 -0.06
N GLU A 108 16.39 9.09 1.12
CA GLU A 108 17.24 8.28 2.00
C GLU A 108 16.48 7.05 2.51
N ALA A 109 15.21 7.21 2.88
CA ALA A 109 14.36 6.12 3.34
C ALA A 109 14.05 5.13 2.19
N MET A 110 13.80 5.63 0.98
CA MET A 110 13.54 4.80 -0.20
C MET A 110 14.75 3.93 -0.57
N ILE A 111 15.97 4.46 -0.45
CA ILE A 111 17.20 3.69 -0.68
C ILE A 111 17.32 2.55 0.34
N LYS A 112 17.10 2.83 1.63
CA LYS A 112 17.12 1.81 2.69
C LYS A 112 16.04 0.76 2.48
N PHE A 113 14.82 1.18 2.15
CA PHE A 113 13.69 0.30 1.89
C PHE A 113 13.96 -0.65 0.72
N LYS A 114 14.47 -0.13 -0.40
CA LYS A 114 14.88 -0.94 -1.55
C LYS A 114 15.92 -2.00 -1.17
N ASN A 115 16.95 -1.61 -0.41
CA ASN A 115 18.00 -2.54 0.00
C ASN A 115 17.46 -3.63 0.93
N GLU A 116 16.56 -3.29 1.85
CA GLU A 116 15.91 -4.26 2.74
C GLU A 116 15.00 -5.23 1.97
N LEU A 117 14.24 -4.74 0.97
CA LEU A 117 13.45 -5.60 0.10
C LEU A 117 14.32 -6.60 -0.66
N ILE A 118 15.44 -6.16 -1.22
CA ILE A 118 16.39 -7.04 -1.93
C ILE A 118 16.95 -8.08 -0.96
N ARG A 119 17.42 -7.65 0.21
CA ARG A 119 17.95 -8.53 1.25
C ARG A 119 16.94 -9.63 1.63
N ARG A 120 15.68 -9.27 1.86
CA ARG A 120 14.61 -10.22 2.22
C ARG A 120 14.15 -11.11 1.07
N ARG A 121 14.23 -10.62 -0.17
CA ARG A 121 13.94 -11.40 -1.37
C ARG A 121 15.02 -12.47 -1.63
N VAL A 122 16.27 -12.16 -1.33
CA VAL A 122 17.40 -13.10 -1.38
C VAL A 122 17.34 -14.11 -0.22
N ALA A 123 16.80 -13.72 0.93
CA ALA A 123 16.63 -14.58 2.12
C ALA A 123 15.40 -15.51 2.07
N GLY A 124 14.75 -15.70 0.93
CA GLY A 124 13.75 -16.77 0.74
C GLY A 124 12.29 -16.46 1.13
N ALA A 125 11.92 -15.21 1.43
CA ALA A 125 10.52 -14.90 1.81
C ALA A 125 9.55 -14.69 0.63
N ILE A 126 10.04 -14.34 -0.57
CA ILE A 126 9.23 -14.23 -1.80
C ILE A 126 10.16 -14.53 -2.99
N GLY A 127 9.91 -15.63 -3.70
CA GLY A 127 10.74 -16.07 -4.83
C GLY A 127 10.94 -15.00 -5.93
N PRO A 128 11.99 -15.10 -6.75
CA PRO A 128 12.34 -14.07 -7.72
C PRO A 128 11.33 -14.03 -8.87
N ARG A 129 10.36 -13.10 -8.83
CA ARG A 129 9.76 -12.60 -10.08
C ARG A 129 10.73 -11.64 -10.76
N LYS A 130 11.18 -11.98 -11.97
CA LYS A 130 11.91 -11.08 -12.87
C LYS A 130 11.06 -9.83 -13.10
N ILE A 131 11.52 -8.66 -12.66
CA ILE A 131 10.97 -7.38 -13.12
C ILE A 131 11.75 -7.01 -14.39
N SER A 132 11.37 -7.60 -15.53
CA SER A 132 11.82 -7.15 -16.83
C SER A 132 10.95 -5.97 -17.26
N GLY A 133 11.45 -4.73 -17.20
CA GLY A 133 10.75 -3.60 -17.85
C GLY A 133 11.06 -2.17 -17.42
N LEU A 134 11.68 -1.92 -16.27
CA LEU A 134 11.98 -0.54 -15.83
C LEU A 134 13.39 -0.11 -16.27
N ARG A 135 13.58 0.05 -17.58
CA ARG A 135 14.61 0.94 -18.15
C ARG A 135 13.91 1.99 -19.01
N GLY A 136 13.29 2.96 -18.34
CA GLY A 136 12.90 4.23 -18.95
C GLY A 136 13.87 5.30 -18.46
N LYS A 137 14.61 5.90 -19.40
CA LYS A 137 15.61 6.95 -19.16
C LYS A 137 14.98 8.12 -18.42
N LEU A 138 15.51 8.47 -17.26
CA LEU A 138 15.42 9.83 -16.73
C LEU A 138 16.35 10.68 -17.60
N SER A 139 15.80 11.28 -18.66
CA SER A 139 16.44 12.38 -19.34
C SER A 139 16.20 13.63 -18.51
N SER A 140 17.29 14.17 -17.99
CA SER A 140 17.39 15.55 -17.53
C SER A 140 17.05 16.51 -18.66
N SER A 141 16.02 17.34 -18.47
CA SER A 141 15.85 18.63 -19.16
C SER A 141 15.01 19.54 -18.26
N LEU A 142 15.63 20.66 -17.89
CA LEU A 142 15.12 21.93 -17.36
C LEU A 142 13.62 22.06 -17.06
#